data_AF-A0A960N7C6-F1
#
_entry.id   AF-A0A960N7C6-F1
#
_cell.length_a   1.000
_cell.length_b   1.000
_cell.length_c   1.000
_cell.angle_alpha   90.00
_cell.angle_beta   90.00
_cell.angle_gamma   90.00
#
_symmetry.space_group_name_H-M   'P 1'
#
loop_
_entity.id
_entity.type
_entity.pdbx_description
1 polymer ?
#
loop_
_entity_poly.entity_id
_entity_poly.type
_entity_poly.pdbx_seq_one_letter_code
_entity_poly.pdbx_strand_id
1 'polypeptide(L)'
;MIAEFFETETRRLSSRTLANIETKEDWEKAKDGYRRQLFEMLGLQPLPARTPLEAKITGTVEHDDIVVENVVFESRPGLYVTGNFYRPKTQEGPLPTILYVCGHGGVKIDGVSYGNKTHYQHHGAWFARNGYTCLTIDTLQLGEIEGIHHGTYNKGRFWWNSRGYTPAGVEAWNCIRALDYLETRPEVDKARFGVTGRSGGGAYSWWIA
;
A
#
# COMPACT_ATOMS: atom_id res chain seq x y z
N MET A 1 -3.30 5.94 -37.95
CA MET A 1 -2.41 7.11 -37.74
C MET A 1 -2.01 7.28 -36.26
N ILE A 2 -2.88 7.71 -35.32
CA ILE A 2 -2.47 7.84 -33.89
C ILE A 2 -2.32 6.47 -33.18
N ALA A 3 -3.25 5.53 -33.39
CA ALA A 3 -3.15 4.20 -32.78
C ALA A 3 -1.90 3.43 -33.24
N GLU A 4 -1.62 3.47 -34.54
CA GLU A 4 -0.43 2.86 -35.16
C GLU A 4 0.88 3.51 -34.68
N PHE A 5 0.87 4.82 -34.45
CA PHE A 5 1.98 5.52 -33.80
C PHE A 5 2.22 5.00 -32.37
N PHE A 6 1.17 4.92 -31.55
CA PHE A 6 1.29 4.37 -30.19
C PHE A 6 1.75 2.92 -30.20
N GLU A 7 1.23 2.09 -31.09
CA GLU A 7 1.69 0.69 -31.21
C GLU A 7 3.18 0.61 -31.58
N THR A 8 3.61 1.43 -32.54
CA THR A 8 5.02 1.48 -32.97
C THR A 8 5.93 1.95 -31.85
N GLU A 9 5.57 3.03 -31.15
CA GLU A 9 6.36 3.56 -30.04
C GLU A 9 6.38 2.62 -28.84
N THR A 10 5.24 2.02 -28.49
CA THR A 10 5.19 0.99 -27.43
C THR A 10 6.10 -0.17 -27.79
N ARG A 11 6.04 -0.70 -29.02
CA ARG A 11 6.92 -1.78 -29.47
C ARG A 11 8.40 -1.39 -29.42
N ARG A 12 8.73 -0.17 -29.84
CA ARG A 12 10.10 0.37 -29.82
C ARG A 12 10.64 0.51 -28.39
N LEU A 13 9.80 0.95 -27.45
CA LEU A 13 10.18 1.10 -26.04
C LEU A 13 10.25 -0.26 -25.33
N SER A 14 9.26 -1.13 -25.54
CA SER A 14 9.17 -2.43 -24.87
C SER A 14 10.20 -3.43 -25.36
N SER A 15 10.68 -3.33 -26.61
CA SER A 15 11.74 -4.20 -27.14
C SER A 15 13.06 -4.08 -26.40
N ARG A 16 13.24 -3.04 -25.59
CA ARG A 16 14.42 -2.79 -24.77
C ARG A 16 14.21 -3.09 -23.28
N THR A 17 12.99 -3.41 -22.87
CA THR A 17 12.68 -3.73 -21.48
C THR A 17 13.41 -5.01 -21.09
N LEU A 18 14.31 -4.91 -20.11
CA LEU A 18 15.14 -6.02 -19.63
C LEU A 18 16.02 -6.66 -20.73
N ALA A 19 16.31 -5.95 -21.83
CA ALA A 19 17.09 -6.50 -22.95
C ALA A 19 18.54 -6.89 -22.57
N ASN A 20 19.04 -6.44 -21.41
CA ASN A 20 20.35 -6.81 -20.87
C ASN A 20 20.26 -7.87 -19.77
N ILE A 21 19.08 -8.48 -19.56
CA ILE A 21 18.83 -9.49 -18.53
C ILE A 21 18.48 -10.79 -19.22
N GLU A 22 19.48 -11.62 -19.49
CA GLU A 22 19.30 -12.92 -20.15
C GLU A 22 19.33 -14.07 -19.14
N THR A 23 20.00 -13.87 -18.01
CA THR A 23 20.16 -14.87 -16.97
C THR A 23 19.71 -14.37 -15.61
N LYS A 24 19.53 -15.31 -14.68
CA LYS A 24 19.32 -14.98 -13.26
C LYS A 24 20.48 -14.13 -12.71
N GLU A 25 21.71 -14.42 -13.11
CA GLU A 25 22.88 -13.68 -12.61
C GLU A 25 22.86 -12.21 -13.04
N ASP A 26 22.42 -11.92 -14.28
CA ASP A 26 22.26 -10.54 -14.77
C ASP A 26 21.21 -9.80 -13.93
N TRP A 27 20.09 -10.45 -13.63
CA TRP A 27 19.05 -9.89 -12.77
C TRP A 27 19.57 -9.59 -11.38
N GLU A 28 20.26 -10.54 -10.74
CA GLU A 28 20.80 -10.36 -9.39
C GLU A 28 21.79 -9.20 -9.30
N LYS A 29 22.57 -8.96 -10.36
CA LYS A 29 23.47 -7.80 -10.47
C LYS A 29 22.73 -6.47 -10.69
N ALA A 30 21.61 -6.49 -11.42
CA ALA A 30 20.89 -5.27 -11.82
C ALA A 30 19.77 -4.84 -10.84
N LYS A 31 19.16 -5.79 -10.11
CA LYS A 31 17.93 -5.57 -9.33
C LYS A 31 18.02 -4.41 -8.34
N ASP A 32 19.17 -4.22 -7.68
CA ASP A 32 19.33 -3.16 -6.69
C ASP A 32 19.40 -1.79 -7.35
N GLY A 33 19.96 -1.72 -8.57
CA GLY A 33 19.92 -0.53 -9.42
C GLY A 33 18.49 -0.16 -9.82
N TYR A 34 17.69 -1.15 -10.23
CA TYR A 34 16.28 -0.92 -10.59
C TYR A 34 15.42 -0.52 -9.39
N ARG A 35 15.61 -1.16 -8.22
CA ARG A 35 14.94 -0.76 -6.98
C ARG A 35 15.28 0.67 -6.57
N ARG A 36 16.56 1.06 -6.68
CA ARG A 36 16.98 2.45 -6.44
C ARG A 36 16.29 3.43 -7.38
N GLN A 37 16.25 3.12 -8.68
CA GLN A 37 15.58 3.97 -9.68
C GLN A 37 14.06 4.06 -9.41
N LEU A 38 13.42 2.97 -9.00
CA LEU A 38 12.01 2.99 -8.58
C LEU A 38 11.80 3.94 -7.40
N PHE A 39 12.60 3.85 -6.34
CA PHE A 39 12.49 4.75 -5.20
C PHE A 39 12.82 6.20 -5.56
N GLU A 40 13.74 6.44 -6.48
CA GLU A 40 13.99 7.79 -7.02
C GLU A 40 12.76 8.34 -7.73
N MET A 41 12.12 7.57 -8.62
CA MET A 41 10.89 7.97 -9.33
C MET A 41 9.71 8.19 -8.38
N LEU A 42 9.65 7.45 -7.27
CA LEU A 42 8.64 7.63 -6.21
C LEU A 42 8.96 8.82 -5.29
N GLY A 43 10.13 9.46 -5.38
CA GLY A 43 10.54 10.52 -4.45
C GLY A 43 10.88 9.99 -3.05
N LEU A 44 11.29 8.73 -2.97
CA LEU A 44 11.65 8.01 -1.75
C LEU A 44 13.16 7.77 -1.63
N GLN A 45 14.00 8.46 -2.40
CA GLN A 45 15.45 8.36 -2.30
C GLN A 45 16.06 9.68 -1.80
N PRO A 46 16.75 9.72 -0.64
CA PRO A 46 16.89 8.63 0.33
C PRO A 46 15.55 8.25 0.98
N LEU A 47 15.45 7.00 1.45
CA LEU A 47 14.26 6.55 2.18
C LEU A 47 14.01 7.44 3.40
N PRO A 48 12.75 7.82 3.67
CA PRO A 48 12.42 8.51 4.92
C PRO A 48 12.85 7.67 6.13
N ALA A 49 13.18 8.33 7.24
CA ALA A 49 13.49 7.63 8.48
C ALA A 49 12.25 6.86 8.98
N ARG A 50 12.45 5.62 9.42
CA ARG A 50 11.44 4.83 10.14
C ARG A 50 11.30 5.36 11.56
N THR A 51 10.43 6.35 11.77
CA THR A 51 10.13 6.92 13.09
C THR A 51 9.28 5.97 13.96
N PRO A 52 9.09 6.22 15.26
CA PRO A 52 8.10 5.48 16.04
C PRO A 52 6.72 5.54 15.36
N LEU A 53 6.00 4.40 15.37
CA LEU A 53 4.68 4.29 14.73
C LEU A 53 3.57 4.94 15.56
N GLU A 54 3.76 5.09 16.88
CA GLU A 54 2.73 5.58 17.80
C GLU A 54 1.35 4.91 17.58
N ALA A 55 1.39 3.60 17.28
CA ALA A 55 0.21 2.85 16.86
C ALA A 55 -0.81 2.71 17.99
N LYS A 56 -2.09 2.90 17.68
CA LYS A 56 -3.20 2.80 18.62
C LYS A 56 -4.34 2.00 18.03
N ILE A 57 -4.95 1.18 18.87
CA ILE A 57 -6.26 0.58 18.60
C ILE A 57 -7.31 1.55 19.12
N THR A 58 -8.17 2.05 18.24
CA THR A 58 -9.20 3.04 18.58
C THR A 58 -10.58 2.43 18.79
N GLY A 59 -10.75 1.16 18.42
CA GLY A 59 -11.96 0.40 18.63
C GLY A 59 -11.78 -1.04 18.20
N THR A 60 -12.61 -1.92 18.74
CA THR A 60 -12.63 -3.35 18.41
C THR A 60 -14.06 -3.79 18.21
N VAL A 61 -14.31 -4.52 17.13
CA VAL A 61 -15.59 -5.16 16.82
C VAL A 61 -15.36 -6.66 16.80
N GLU A 62 -16.10 -7.38 17.63
CA GLU A 62 -16.13 -8.84 17.61
C GLU A 62 -17.32 -9.34 16.80
N HIS A 63 -17.06 -10.29 15.91
CA HIS A 63 -18.06 -11.12 15.27
C HIS A 63 -17.97 -12.56 15.80
N ASP A 64 -18.76 -13.46 15.22
CA ASP A 64 -18.79 -14.87 15.62
C ASP A 64 -17.43 -15.55 15.34
N ASP A 65 -16.83 -15.28 14.19
CA ASP A 65 -15.65 -15.98 13.68
C ASP A 65 -14.39 -15.11 13.53
N ILE A 66 -14.53 -13.78 13.59
CA ILE A 66 -13.42 -12.83 13.42
C ILE A 66 -13.47 -11.69 14.43
N VAL A 67 -12.32 -11.06 14.63
CA VAL A 67 -12.17 -9.79 15.35
C VAL A 67 -11.61 -8.75 14.39
N VAL A 68 -12.15 -7.54 14.47
CA VAL A 68 -11.70 -6.38 13.68
C VAL A 68 -11.28 -5.27 14.62
N GLU A 69 -10.02 -4.85 14.53
CA GLU A 69 -9.47 -3.72 15.28
C GLU A 69 -9.32 -2.51 14.36
N ASN A 70 -9.84 -1.36 14.77
CA ASN A 70 -9.56 -0.08 14.11
C ASN A 70 -8.19 0.38 14.57
N VAL A 71 -7.27 0.54 13.62
CA VAL A 71 -5.87 0.88 13.91
C VAL A 71 -5.53 2.23 13.28
N VAL A 72 -4.77 3.03 14.01
CA VAL A 72 -4.14 4.25 13.51
C VAL A 72 -2.69 4.26 13.92
N PHE A 73 -1.81 4.65 13.00
CA PHE A 73 -0.38 4.81 13.27
C PHE A 73 0.22 5.92 12.39
N GLU A 74 1.39 6.41 12.75
CA GLU A 74 2.13 7.42 12.00
C GLU A 74 3.13 6.76 11.02
N SER A 75 2.92 6.94 9.72
CA SER A 75 3.92 6.53 8.73
C SER A 75 5.09 7.50 8.67
N ARG A 76 4.85 8.77 9.01
CA ARG A 76 5.83 9.83 9.28
C ARG A 76 5.26 10.73 10.39
N PRO A 77 6.08 11.55 11.08
CA PRO A 77 5.58 12.49 12.09
C PRO A 77 4.41 13.32 11.57
N GLY A 78 3.23 13.15 12.17
CA GLY A 78 1.99 13.84 11.81
C GLY A 78 1.28 13.35 10.53
N LEU A 79 1.79 12.30 9.87
CA LEU A 79 1.12 11.64 8.75
C LEU A 79 0.53 10.31 9.23
N TYR A 80 -0.77 10.33 9.49
CA TYR A 80 -1.52 9.19 9.99
C TYR A 80 -1.98 8.25 8.86
N VAL A 81 -1.87 6.96 9.13
CA VAL A 81 -2.46 5.88 8.33
C VAL A 81 -3.55 5.22 9.17
N THR A 82 -4.75 5.16 8.62
CA THR A 82 -5.91 4.50 9.21
C THR A 82 -6.14 3.15 8.55
N GLY A 83 -6.49 2.15 9.34
CA GLY A 83 -6.67 0.79 8.85
C GLY A 83 -7.59 -0.04 9.73
N ASN A 84 -7.94 -1.21 9.23
CA ASN A 84 -8.63 -2.25 9.97
C ASN A 84 -7.78 -3.51 9.98
N PHE A 85 -7.45 -4.00 11.18
CA PHE A 85 -6.74 -5.27 11.38
C PHE A 85 -7.76 -6.37 11.67
N TYR A 86 -7.84 -7.35 10.78
CA TYR A 86 -8.73 -8.49 10.82
C TYR A 86 -7.94 -9.72 11.25
N ARG A 87 -8.48 -10.49 12.17
CA ARG A 87 -7.93 -11.79 12.57
C ARG A 87 -9.04 -12.78 12.90
N PRO A 88 -8.79 -14.10 12.83
CA PRO A 88 -9.70 -15.07 13.41
C PRO A 88 -9.97 -14.76 14.89
N LYS A 89 -11.17 -15.07 15.37
CA LYS A 89 -11.51 -14.93 16.79
C LYS A 89 -10.62 -15.79 17.67
N THR A 90 -10.33 -17.00 17.19
CA THR A 90 -9.41 -17.97 17.80
C THR A 90 -8.33 -18.34 16.78
N GLN A 91 -7.07 -18.27 17.19
CA GLN A 91 -5.94 -18.74 16.40
C GLN A 91 -4.91 -19.42 17.29
N GLU A 92 -4.23 -20.44 16.76
CA GLU A 92 -3.11 -21.10 17.42
C GLU A 92 -1.79 -20.54 16.88
N GLY A 93 -1.17 -19.65 17.65
CA GLY A 93 0.08 -19.00 17.26
C GLY A 93 -0.06 -17.97 16.13
N PRO A 94 1.07 -17.48 15.58
CA PRO A 94 1.08 -16.47 14.54
C PRO A 94 0.65 -17.01 13.16
N LEU A 95 -0.10 -16.21 12.41
CA LEU A 95 -0.64 -16.60 11.10
C LEU A 95 0.03 -15.86 9.92
N PRO A 96 0.06 -16.44 8.71
CA PRO A 96 0.36 -15.70 7.50
C PRO A 96 -0.50 -14.44 7.40
N THR A 97 0.07 -13.36 6.90
CA THR A 97 -0.55 -12.04 7.02
C THR A 97 -0.60 -11.32 5.68
N ILE A 98 -1.76 -10.74 5.38
CA ILE A 98 -1.98 -9.97 4.16
C ILE A 98 -2.11 -8.49 4.47
N LEU A 99 -1.23 -7.67 3.88
CA LEU A 99 -1.49 -6.25 3.73
C LEU A 99 -2.39 -6.04 2.50
N TYR A 100 -3.64 -5.63 2.73
CA TYR A 100 -4.56 -5.25 1.68
C TYR A 100 -4.51 -3.73 1.47
N VAL A 101 -4.16 -3.32 0.25
CA VAL A 101 -4.08 -1.91 -0.14
C VAL A 101 -5.29 -1.53 -0.98
N CYS A 102 -5.99 -0.48 -0.55
CA CYS A 102 -7.28 -0.12 -1.13
C CYS A 102 -7.18 0.49 -2.54
N GLY A 103 -8.23 0.27 -3.33
CA GLY A 103 -8.50 1.02 -4.56
C GLY A 103 -9.37 2.25 -4.32
N HIS A 104 -10.06 2.72 -5.35
CA HIS A 104 -10.80 3.99 -5.33
C HIS A 104 -12.28 3.88 -4.88
N GLY A 105 -12.59 2.95 -3.97
CA GLY A 105 -13.94 2.75 -3.44
C GLY A 105 -14.23 3.63 -2.22
N GLY A 106 -14.57 4.91 -2.41
CA GLY A 106 -14.88 5.81 -1.30
C GLY A 106 -16.20 5.48 -0.59
N VAL A 107 -16.23 5.63 0.74
CA VAL A 107 -17.45 5.50 1.56
C VAL A 107 -17.63 6.77 2.36
N LYS A 108 -18.75 7.47 2.09
CA LYS A 108 -19.16 8.65 2.85
C LYS A 108 -20.62 8.54 3.26
N ILE A 109 -20.91 8.85 4.51
CA ILE A 109 -22.26 8.91 5.07
C ILE A 109 -22.41 10.30 5.67
N ASP A 110 -23.45 11.03 5.28
CA ASP A 110 -23.72 12.39 5.76
C ASP A 110 -22.53 13.35 5.68
N GLY A 111 -21.73 13.21 4.62
CA GLY A 111 -20.54 14.03 4.37
C GLY A 111 -19.27 13.61 5.13
N VAL A 112 -19.37 12.64 6.04
CA VAL A 112 -18.23 12.11 6.81
C VAL A 112 -17.57 10.95 6.05
N SER A 113 -16.24 10.99 5.91
CA SER A 113 -15.47 9.89 5.32
C SER A 113 -15.26 8.76 6.33
N TYR A 114 -15.56 7.53 5.93
CA TYR A 114 -15.32 6.31 6.71
C TYR A 114 -14.03 5.59 6.27
N GLY A 115 -13.33 6.15 5.28
CA GLY A 115 -12.21 5.50 4.63
C GLY A 115 -12.65 4.50 3.56
N ASN A 116 -11.83 4.37 2.52
CA ASN A 116 -12.07 3.41 1.46
C ASN A 116 -11.85 1.97 1.91
N LYS A 117 -11.16 1.72 3.03
CA LYS A 117 -11.11 0.39 3.65
C LYS A 117 -12.50 -0.15 3.98
N THR A 118 -13.48 0.70 4.27
CA THR A 118 -14.88 0.27 4.51
C THR A 118 -15.50 -0.37 3.26
N HIS A 119 -15.18 0.13 2.05
CA HIS A 119 -15.63 -0.50 0.81
C HIS A 119 -15.00 -1.89 0.62
N TYR A 120 -13.75 -2.06 1.04
CA TYR A 120 -12.97 -3.27 0.87
C TYR A 120 -12.98 -4.21 2.09
N GLN A 121 -13.73 -3.90 3.15
CA GLN A 121 -13.73 -4.64 4.42
C GLN A 121 -14.03 -6.15 4.27
N HIS A 122 -14.80 -6.51 3.23
CA HIS A 122 -15.11 -7.89 2.90
C HIS A 122 -13.86 -8.71 2.54
N HIS A 123 -12.81 -8.09 2.00
CA HIS A 123 -11.53 -8.77 1.75
C HIS A 123 -10.79 -9.09 3.04
N GLY A 124 -10.68 -8.12 3.96
CA GLY A 124 -10.06 -8.34 5.26
C GLY A 124 -10.77 -9.44 6.06
N ALA A 125 -12.11 -9.38 6.09
CA ALA A 125 -12.94 -10.41 6.70
C ALA A 125 -12.76 -11.79 6.04
N TRP A 126 -12.67 -11.85 4.70
CA TRP A 126 -12.45 -13.10 3.98
C TRP A 126 -11.10 -13.72 4.35
N PHE A 127 -10.02 -12.96 4.38
CA PHE A 127 -8.70 -13.46 4.79
C PHE A 127 -8.70 -13.99 6.22
N ALA A 128 -9.30 -13.23 7.16
CA ALA A 128 -9.47 -13.67 8.54
C ALA A 128 -10.22 -15.00 8.65
N ARG A 129 -11.31 -15.18 7.90
CA ARG A 129 -12.06 -16.45 7.88
C ARG A 129 -11.31 -17.63 7.27
N ASN A 130 -10.23 -17.37 6.53
CA ASN A 130 -9.47 -18.39 5.81
C ASN A 130 -8.08 -18.64 6.41
N GLY A 131 -7.87 -18.29 7.69
CA GLY A 131 -6.64 -18.62 8.41
C GLY A 131 -5.48 -17.64 8.20
N TYR A 132 -5.77 -16.41 7.81
CA TYR A 132 -4.80 -15.31 7.71
C TYR A 132 -5.13 -14.23 8.72
N THR A 133 -4.14 -13.41 9.12
CA THR A 133 -4.49 -12.06 9.56
C THR A 133 -4.45 -11.11 8.35
N CYS A 134 -5.17 -10.00 8.42
CA CYS A 134 -5.16 -9.02 7.34
C CYS A 134 -5.21 -7.60 7.88
N LEU A 135 -4.32 -6.74 7.42
CA LEU A 135 -4.44 -5.30 7.62
C LEU A 135 -4.91 -4.66 6.32
N THR A 136 -6.08 -4.02 6.35
CA THR A 136 -6.55 -3.18 5.25
C THR A 136 -6.25 -1.72 5.59
N ILE A 137 -5.49 -1.01 4.76
CA ILE A 137 -5.19 0.42 4.97
C ILE A 137 -5.90 1.31 3.96
N ASP A 138 -6.28 2.50 4.40
CA ASP A 138 -6.85 3.53 3.54
C ASP A 138 -5.80 4.11 2.58
N THR A 139 -6.26 4.67 1.46
CA THR A 139 -5.42 5.53 0.60
C THR A 139 -5.48 6.98 1.08
N LEU A 140 -4.45 7.75 0.74
CA LEU A 140 -4.30 9.17 1.11
C LEU A 140 -5.54 10.00 0.76
N GLN A 141 -6.14 9.80 -0.42
CA GLN A 141 -7.27 10.64 -0.85
C GLN A 141 -8.59 10.25 -0.21
N LEU A 142 -8.81 8.95 0.01
CA LEU A 142 -10.14 8.41 0.32
C LEU A 142 -10.21 7.79 1.72
N GLY A 143 -9.20 8.01 2.56
CA GLY A 143 -9.18 7.55 3.93
C GLY A 143 -10.13 8.30 4.86
N GLU A 144 -10.13 7.90 6.14
CA GLU A 144 -10.80 8.67 7.19
C GLU A 144 -10.21 10.09 7.31
N ILE A 145 -8.91 10.21 7.07
CA ILE A 145 -8.18 11.49 7.01
C ILE A 145 -7.89 11.79 5.54
N GLU A 146 -8.79 12.52 4.89
CA GLU A 146 -8.70 12.80 3.46
C GLU A 146 -7.59 13.81 3.13
N GLY A 147 -6.67 13.39 2.26
CA GLY A 147 -5.64 14.20 1.64
C GLY A 147 -5.90 14.43 0.15
N ILE A 148 -4.89 15.00 -0.53
CA ILE A 148 -4.95 15.25 -1.97
C ILE A 148 -3.96 14.31 -2.66
N HIS A 149 -4.48 13.43 -3.52
CA HIS A 149 -3.65 12.49 -4.29
C HIS A 149 -3.51 12.90 -5.77
N HIS A 150 -4.52 13.51 -6.38
CA HIS A 150 -4.50 13.90 -7.80
C HIS A 150 -4.08 15.36 -8.03
N GLY A 151 -3.10 15.87 -7.28
CA GLY A 151 -2.70 17.28 -7.36
C GLY A 151 -2.11 17.69 -8.72
N THR A 152 -1.24 16.85 -9.30
CA THR A 152 -0.63 17.09 -10.61
C THR A 152 -1.64 16.92 -11.74
N TYR A 153 -2.43 15.84 -11.71
CA TYR A 153 -3.43 15.50 -12.72
C TYR A 153 -4.63 16.49 -12.76
N ASN A 154 -5.21 16.83 -11.61
CA ASN A 154 -6.47 17.59 -11.55
C ASN A 154 -6.34 19.04 -11.04
N LYS A 155 -5.22 19.40 -10.41
CA LYS A 155 -5.06 20.70 -9.73
C LYS A 155 -3.84 21.49 -10.21
N GLY A 156 -3.16 21.05 -11.27
CA GLY A 156 -2.00 21.73 -11.85
C GLY A 156 -0.81 21.89 -10.89
N ARG A 157 -0.72 21.08 -9.82
CA ARG A 157 0.31 21.20 -8.78
C ARG A 157 1.63 20.54 -9.18
N PHE A 158 2.16 20.87 -10.36
CA PHE A 158 3.42 20.30 -10.85
C PHE A 158 4.63 20.62 -9.94
N TRP A 159 4.53 21.68 -9.13
CA TRP A 159 5.51 22.04 -8.11
C TRP A 159 5.72 20.95 -7.05
N TRP A 160 4.80 19.99 -6.91
CA TRP A 160 4.98 18.80 -6.07
C TRP A 160 6.22 18.00 -6.46
N ASN A 161 6.36 17.70 -7.75
CA ASN A 161 7.49 16.93 -8.26
C ASN A 161 8.80 17.70 -8.06
N SER A 162 8.79 19.02 -8.25
CA SER A 162 9.96 19.89 -8.00
C SER A 162 10.39 19.92 -6.53
N ARG A 163 9.51 19.54 -5.60
CA ARG A 163 9.80 19.41 -4.16
C ARG A 163 10.14 17.97 -3.77
N GLY A 164 10.27 17.06 -4.73
CA GLY A 164 10.49 15.63 -4.49
C GLY A 164 9.27 14.90 -3.91
N TYR A 165 8.08 15.50 -3.96
CA TYR A 165 6.86 14.88 -3.47
C TYR A 165 6.12 14.17 -4.60
N THR A 166 5.81 12.89 -4.40
CA THR A 166 4.84 12.16 -5.21
C THR A 166 3.78 11.51 -4.32
N PRO A 167 2.49 11.59 -4.66
CA PRO A 167 1.43 10.88 -3.94
C PRO A 167 1.65 9.37 -3.93
N ALA A 168 2.11 8.83 -5.07
CA ALA A 168 2.51 7.43 -5.23
C ALA A 168 3.57 6.98 -4.22
N GLY A 169 4.59 7.81 -3.99
CA GLY A 169 5.63 7.55 -2.99
C GLY A 169 5.10 7.57 -1.57
N VAL A 170 4.15 8.46 -1.25
CA VAL A 170 3.48 8.45 0.06
C VAL A 170 2.72 7.15 0.29
N GLU A 171 1.97 6.67 -0.72
CA GLU A 171 1.22 5.42 -0.61
C GLU A 171 2.15 4.21 -0.47
N ALA A 172 3.23 4.14 -1.26
CA ALA A 172 4.25 3.12 -1.12
C ALA A 172 4.90 3.16 0.27
N TRP A 173 5.22 4.35 0.79
CA TRP A 173 5.75 4.51 2.13
C TRP A 173 4.76 4.08 3.21
N ASN A 174 3.48 4.44 3.09
CA ASN A 174 2.42 3.98 3.99
C ASN A 174 2.34 2.45 4.01
N CYS A 175 2.48 1.79 2.86
CA CYS A 175 2.51 0.33 2.78
C CYS A 175 3.74 -0.27 3.49
N ILE A 176 4.94 0.29 3.27
CA ILE A 176 6.17 -0.15 3.97
C ILE A 176 5.99 -0.02 5.49
N ARG A 177 5.45 1.12 5.94
CA ARG A 177 5.21 1.39 7.37
C ARG A 177 4.08 0.54 7.97
N ALA A 178 3.12 0.12 7.15
CA ALA A 178 2.10 -0.85 7.54
C ALA A 178 2.70 -2.24 7.79
N LEU A 179 3.69 -2.66 6.99
CA LEU A 179 4.45 -3.89 7.25
C LEU A 179 5.25 -3.77 8.55
N ASP A 180 5.90 -2.62 8.80
CA ASP A 180 6.59 -2.38 10.08
C ASP A 180 5.62 -2.50 11.28
N TYR A 181 4.38 -2.01 11.14
CA TYR A 181 3.35 -2.18 12.17
C TYR A 181 2.97 -3.66 12.34
N LEU A 182 2.73 -4.38 11.26
CA LEU A 182 2.40 -5.81 11.31
C LEU A 182 3.49 -6.65 12.00
N GLU A 183 4.77 -6.31 11.82
CA GLU A 183 5.88 -6.97 12.52
C GLU A 183 5.86 -6.77 14.05
N THR A 184 5.10 -5.79 14.56
CA THR A 184 4.93 -5.59 16.01
C THR A 184 3.86 -6.49 16.62
N ARG A 185 3.02 -7.12 15.80
CA ARG A 185 1.84 -7.87 16.26
C ARG A 185 2.20 -9.33 16.60
N PRO A 186 1.84 -9.83 17.81
CA PRO A 186 2.07 -11.23 18.16
C PRO A 186 1.22 -12.21 17.34
N GLU A 187 0.11 -11.75 16.75
CA GLU A 187 -0.78 -12.56 15.91
C GLU A 187 -0.22 -12.85 14.52
N VAL A 188 0.85 -12.16 14.14
CA VAL A 188 1.40 -12.10 12.78
C VAL A 188 2.68 -12.93 12.68
N ASP A 189 2.71 -13.84 11.69
CA ASP A 189 3.95 -14.50 11.30
C ASP A 189 4.78 -13.59 10.38
N LYS A 190 5.88 -13.07 10.93
CA LYS A 190 6.78 -12.11 10.27
C LYS A 190 7.52 -12.68 9.06
N ALA A 191 7.57 -14.01 8.91
CA ALA A 191 8.20 -14.66 7.77
C ALA A 191 7.23 -14.89 6.60
N ARG A 192 5.92 -14.65 6.79
CA ARG A 192 4.86 -14.99 5.83
C ARG A 192 3.94 -13.79 5.55
N PHE A 193 4.50 -12.77 4.91
CA PHE A 193 3.74 -11.64 4.39
C PHE A 193 3.32 -11.81 2.94
N GLY A 194 2.09 -11.40 2.63
CA GLY A 194 1.63 -11.11 1.29
C GLY A 194 1.10 -9.68 1.21
N VAL A 195 1.22 -9.06 0.03
CA VAL A 195 0.63 -7.74 -0.24
C VAL A 195 -0.27 -7.87 -1.46
N THR A 196 -1.49 -7.35 -1.37
CA THR A 196 -2.43 -7.37 -2.48
C THR A 196 -3.33 -6.15 -2.46
N GLY A 197 -4.02 -5.88 -3.55
CA GLY A 197 -4.93 -4.74 -3.64
C GLY A 197 -5.59 -4.65 -5.00
N ARG A 198 -6.61 -3.78 -5.10
CA ARG A 198 -7.36 -3.56 -6.35
C ARG A 198 -7.05 -2.18 -6.93
N SER A 199 -6.90 -2.10 -8.26
CA SER A 199 -6.67 -0.83 -8.96
C SER A 199 -5.38 -0.15 -8.47
N GLY A 200 -5.45 1.07 -7.90
CA GLY A 200 -4.30 1.74 -7.28
C GLY A 200 -3.60 0.86 -6.24
N GLY A 201 -4.36 0.13 -5.43
CA GLY A 201 -3.83 -0.85 -4.48
C GLY A 201 -2.96 -1.94 -5.11
N GLY A 202 -3.28 -2.36 -6.34
CA GLY A 202 -2.46 -3.32 -7.09
C GLY A 202 -1.12 -2.71 -7.51
N ALA A 203 -1.11 -1.44 -7.93
CA ALA A 203 0.13 -0.73 -8.24
C ALA A 203 1.02 -0.60 -7.00
N TYR A 204 0.45 -0.20 -5.85
CA TYR A 204 1.19 -0.08 -4.60
C TYR A 204 1.75 -1.41 -4.12
N SER A 205 1.00 -2.52 -4.27
CA SER A 205 1.51 -3.86 -3.92
C SER A 205 2.75 -4.26 -4.73
N TRP A 206 2.84 -3.81 -5.99
CA TRP A 206 4.01 -4.08 -6.83
C TRP A 206 5.19 -3.18 -6.49
N TRP A 207 4.94 -1.92 -6.10
CA TRP A 207 6.01 -0.97 -5.78
C TRP A 207 6.78 -1.27 -4.50
N ILE A 208 6.22 -2.09 -3.60
CA ILE A 208 6.87 -2.46 -2.34
C ILE A 208 7.40 -3.90 -2.31
N ALA A 209 7.37 -4.59 -3.46
CA ALA A 209 7.85 -5.97 -3.62
C ALA A 209 9.37 -6.11 -3.83
#